data_AF-A0A1V8V4Q3-F1
#
_entry.id   AF-A0A1V8V4Q3-F1
#
_cell.length_a   1.000
_cell.length_b   1.000
_cell.length_c   1.000
_cell.angle_alpha   90.00
_cell.angle_beta   90.00
_cell.angle_gamma   90.00
#
_symmetry.space_group_name_H-M   'P 1'
#
loop_
_entity.id
_entity.type
_entity.pdbx_description
1 polymer ?
#
loop_
_entity_poly.entity_id
_entity_poly.type
_entity_poly.pdbx_seq_one_letter_code
_entity_poly.pdbx_strand_id
1 'polypeptide(L)'
;MASEGAAHKFRPDQRAAFVMSSHHDYQQGRTRKRSNLPKQSTEIMKRWFDLNMSNPYPSEEQKQVFSNATSISMTQVSNWFINHRRRCPELRDKRDRSRLGDLSD
;
A
#
# COMPACT_ATOMS: atom_id res chain seq x y z
N MET A 1 -26.24 -48.34 11.48
CA MET A 1 -26.29 -46.99 12.08
C MET A 1 -25.06 -46.81 12.95
N ALA A 2 -24.06 -46.09 12.44
CA ALA A 2 -23.02 -45.43 13.24
C ALA A 2 -22.43 -44.36 12.33
N SER A 3 -22.75 -43.11 12.68
CA SER A 3 -22.36 -41.90 11.97
C SER A 3 -21.03 -41.37 12.53
N GLU A 4 -20.39 -40.54 11.71
CA GLU A 4 -19.41 -39.50 12.04
C GLU A 4 -17.93 -39.90 12.28
N GLY A 5 -17.04 -39.21 11.55
CA GLY A 5 -15.60 -39.30 11.74
C GLY A 5 -14.72 -38.75 10.62
N ALA A 6 -14.69 -37.41 10.49
CA ALA A 6 -13.56 -36.57 10.03
C ALA A 6 -12.81 -36.85 8.71
N ALA A 7 -12.87 -35.88 7.78
CA ALA A 7 -11.67 -35.30 7.18
C ALA A 7 -12.01 -33.99 6.45
N HIS A 8 -11.62 -32.86 7.04
CA HIS A 8 -11.52 -31.57 6.36
C HIS A 8 -10.66 -31.69 5.10
N LYS A 9 -11.31 -31.67 3.93
CA LYS A 9 -10.61 -31.41 2.67
C LYS A 9 -10.71 -29.92 2.40
N PHE A 10 -9.59 -29.24 2.65
CA PHE A 10 -9.28 -27.87 2.25
C PHE A 10 -10.00 -27.51 0.94
N ARG A 11 -10.94 -26.57 0.98
CA ARG A 11 -11.39 -25.87 -0.22
C ARG A 11 -10.22 -24.97 -0.63
N PRO A 12 -9.68 -25.04 -1.86
CA PRO A 12 -8.83 -23.97 -2.33
C PRO A 12 -9.69 -22.71 -2.37
N ASP A 13 -9.39 -21.75 -1.50
CA ASP A 13 -9.93 -20.41 -1.56
C ASP A 13 -9.48 -19.81 -2.90
N GLN A 14 -10.31 -19.99 -3.92
CA GLN A 14 -10.29 -19.16 -5.11
C GLN A 14 -10.75 -17.76 -4.68
N ARG A 15 -9.88 -17.03 -3.97
CA ARG A 15 -9.90 -15.57 -4.02
C ARG A 15 -9.47 -15.18 -5.42
N ALA A 16 -10.45 -15.28 -6.31
CA ALA A 16 -10.43 -14.77 -7.65
C ALA A 16 -9.89 -13.33 -7.63
N ALA A 17 -8.69 -13.17 -8.18
CA ALA A 17 -8.49 -12.35 -9.36
C ALA A 17 -9.31 -11.04 -9.43
N PHE A 18 -9.00 -10.05 -8.58
CA PHE A 18 -9.60 -8.71 -8.76
C PHE A 18 -8.69 -7.49 -8.64
N VAL A 19 -7.39 -7.59 -8.34
CA VAL A 19 -6.51 -6.40 -8.42
C VAL A 19 -5.18 -6.70 -9.07
N MET A 20 -5.22 -7.05 -10.35
CA MET A 20 -4.07 -6.95 -11.24
C MET A 20 -4.53 -6.40 -12.59
N SER A 21 -4.95 -5.14 -12.59
CA SER A 21 -5.12 -4.37 -13.82
C SER A 21 -4.54 -2.97 -13.63
N SER A 22 -3.25 -2.86 -13.94
CA SER A 22 -2.59 -1.63 -14.37
C SER A 22 -1.28 -2.05 -15.02
N HIS A 23 -1.25 -1.89 -16.33
CA HIS A 23 -0.29 -2.44 -17.27
C HIS A 23 1.04 -1.65 -17.22
N HIS A 24 1.87 -1.87 -16.19
CA HIS A 24 3.24 -1.34 -16.15
C HIS A 24 4.24 -2.43 -15.73
N ASP A 25 4.97 -2.91 -16.74
CA ASP A 25 6.28 -3.56 -16.64
C ASP A 25 6.38 -4.85 -15.79
N TYR A 26 5.91 -5.96 -16.37
CA TYR A 26 6.28 -7.33 -15.93
C TYR A 26 7.63 -7.79 -16.50
N GLN A 27 8.50 -6.89 -16.95
CA GLN A 27 9.86 -7.23 -17.38
C GLN A 27 10.80 -7.17 -16.16
N GLN A 28 10.65 -8.12 -15.24
CA GLN A 28 11.79 -8.72 -14.51
C GLN A 28 11.33 -9.83 -13.56
N GLY A 29 11.17 -11.02 -14.13
CA GLY A 29 11.29 -12.27 -13.39
C GLY A 29 12.69 -12.39 -12.79
N ARG A 30 12.87 -11.90 -11.56
CA ARG A 30 13.88 -12.34 -10.60
C ARG A 30 13.24 -12.10 -9.24
N THR A 31 13.24 -13.13 -8.40
CA THR A 31 12.88 -13.07 -6.99
C THR A 31 13.79 -12.08 -6.26
N ARG A 32 13.51 -10.78 -6.41
CA ARG A 32 14.25 -9.73 -5.72
C ARG A 32 13.95 -9.91 -4.24
N LYS A 33 14.97 -10.36 -3.49
CA LYS A 33 15.00 -10.35 -2.02
C LYS A 33 14.26 -9.10 -1.52
N ARG A 34 13.33 -9.28 -0.57
CA ARG A 34 12.71 -8.19 0.19
C ARG A 34 13.85 -7.42 0.89
N SER A 35 14.43 -6.47 0.18
CA SER A 35 15.38 -5.52 0.71
C SER A 35 14.56 -4.32 1.14
N ASN A 36 14.80 -3.87 2.38
CA ASN A 36 14.23 -2.62 2.83
C ASN A 36 14.74 -1.50 1.92
N LEU A 37 13.88 -0.51 1.66
CA LEU A 37 14.29 0.65 0.88
C LEU A 37 15.43 1.39 1.62
N PRO A 38 16.37 2.01 0.90
CA PRO A 38 17.42 2.78 1.54
C PRO A 38 16.83 3.87 2.45
N LYS A 39 17.44 4.07 3.62
CA LYS A 39 16.96 5.05 4.61
C LYS A 39 16.81 6.45 4.01
N GLN A 40 17.82 6.88 3.25
CA GLN A 40 17.84 8.15 2.53
C GLN A 40 16.65 8.29 1.56
N SER A 41 16.32 7.22 0.82
CA SER A 41 15.15 7.20 -0.06
C SER A 41 13.86 7.42 0.72
N THR A 42 13.71 6.74 1.86
CA THR A 42 12.52 6.87 2.72
C THR A 42 12.43 8.21 3.43
N GLU A 43 13.55 8.84 3.77
CA GLU A 43 13.59 10.15 4.42
C GLU A 43 13.08 11.26 3.49
N ILE A 44 13.47 11.22 2.21
CA ILE A 44 13.00 12.18 1.20
C ILE A 44 11.48 12.07 1.03
N MET A 45 10.96 10.84 0.88
CA MET A 45 9.52 10.61 0.74
C MET A 45 8.74 10.97 2.02
N LYS A 46 9.31 10.69 3.20
CA LYS A 46 8.73 11.06 4.49
C LYS A 46 8.65 12.57 4.67
N ARG A 47 9.71 13.30 4.34
CA ARG A 47 9.71 14.77 4.43
C ARG A 47 8.61 15.38 3.57
N TRP A 48 8.43 14.88 2.35
CA TRP A 48 7.32 15.35 1.50
C TRP A 48 5.96 14.97 2.10
N PHE A 49 5.81 13.77 2.65
CA PHE A 49 4.58 13.32 3.27
C PHE A 49 4.17 14.20 4.46
N ASP A 50 5.13 14.53 5.34
CA ASP A 50 4.91 15.37 6.51
C ASP A 50 4.47 16.79 6.12
N LEU A 51 4.98 17.33 4.99
CA LEU A 51 4.54 18.60 4.44
C LEU A 51 3.15 18.54 3.78
N ASN A 52 2.76 17.37 3.27
CA ASN A 52 1.51 17.14 2.53
C ASN A 52 0.50 16.31 3.33
N MET A 53 0.51 16.40 4.67
CA MET A 53 -0.40 15.63 5.53
C MET A 53 -1.89 15.92 5.29
N SER A 54 -2.23 17.06 4.68
CA SER A 54 -3.60 17.38 4.26
C SER A 54 -4.03 16.57 3.04
N ASN A 55 -3.15 16.41 2.04
CA ASN A 55 -3.40 15.66 0.82
C ASN A 55 -2.18 14.80 0.42
N PRO A 56 -1.96 13.65 1.07
CA PRO A 56 -0.76 12.82 0.89
C PRO A 56 -0.81 11.93 -0.37
N TYR A 57 -1.24 12.50 -1.49
CA TYR A 57 -1.35 11.83 -2.79
C TYR A 57 -0.38 12.50 -3.77
N PRO A 58 0.84 11.98 -3.92
CA PRO A 58 1.78 12.56 -4.86
C PRO A 58 1.29 12.34 -6.30
N SER A 59 1.41 13.37 -7.14
CA SER A 59 1.14 13.28 -8.57
C SER A 59 2.12 12.33 -9.26
N GLU A 60 1.84 11.95 -10.51
CA GLU A 60 2.75 11.10 -11.29
C GLU A 60 4.13 11.75 -11.49
N GLU A 61 4.14 13.06 -11.79
CA GLU A 61 5.37 13.86 -11.88
C GLU A 61 6.16 13.84 -10.57
N GLN A 62 5.49 14.00 -9.42
CA GLN A 62 6.14 13.92 -8.11
C GLN A 62 6.71 12.52 -7.84
N LYS A 63 6.01 11.45 -8.24
CA LYS A 63 6.54 10.09 -8.14
C LYS A 63 7.79 9.90 -9.00
N GLN A 64 7.85 10.50 -10.19
CA GLN A 64 9.05 10.49 -11.03
C GLN A 64 10.22 11.24 -10.36
N VAL A 65 9.96 12.39 -9.74
CA VAL A 65 10.99 13.13 -8.98
C VAL A 65 11.55 12.25 -7.85
N PHE A 66 10.71 11.55 -7.09
CA PHE A 66 11.18 10.61 -6.06
C PHE A 66 11.95 9.43 -6.64
N SER A 67 11.46 8.86 -7.75
CA SER A 67 12.13 7.77 -8.45
C SER A 67 13.55 8.17 -8.86
N ASN A 68 13.71 9.37 -9.42
CA ASN A 68 14.99 9.90 -9.87
C ASN A 68 15.91 10.25 -8.70
N ALA A 69 15.39 10.92 -7.67
CA ALA A 69 16.18 11.35 -6.52
C ALA A 69 16.64 10.19 -5.63
N THR A 70 15.86 9.10 -5.57
CA THR A 70 16.11 7.99 -4.65
C THR A 70 16.61 6.72 -5.34
N SER A 71 16.67 6.73 -6.67
CA SER A 71 17.06 5.60 -7.53
C SER A 71 16.26 4.31 -7.27
N ILE A 72 15.00 4.43 -6.86
CA ILE A 72 14.06 3.31 -6.71
C ILE A 72 12.99 3.39 -7.80
N SER A 73 12.31 2.30 -8.11
CA SER A 73 11.29 2.32 -9.17
C SER A 73 10.05 3.10 -8.77
N MET A 74 9.36 3.67 -9.76
CA MET A 74 8.07 4.36 -9.56
C MET A 74 7.03 3.49 -8.85
N THR A 75 7.04 2.16 -9.10
CA THR A 75 6.20 1.19 -8.40
C THR A 75 6.58 1.08 -6.91
N GLN A 76 7.86 1.08 -6.57
CA GLN A 76 8.33 1.09 -5.18
C GLN A 76 7.93 2.38 -4.46
N VAL A 77 8.06 3.54 -5.13
CA VAL A 77 7.56 4.84 -4.64
C VAL A 77 6.07 4.76 -4.35
N SER A 78 5.27 4.31 -5.31
CA SER A 78 3.81 4.18 -5.17
C SER A 78 3.42 3.27 -4.00
N ASN A 79 4.05 2.09 -3.92
CA ASN A 79 3.81 1.13 -2.84
C ASN A 79 4.21 1.70 -1.47
N TRP A 80 5.29 2.46 -1.40
CA TRP A 80 5.73 3.12 -0.17
C TRP A 80 4.67 4.11 0.31
N PHE A 81 4.19 5.03 -0.54
CA PHE A 81 3.18 6.02 -0.17
C PHE A 81 1.84 5.39 0.23
N ILE A 82 1.41 4.33 -0.47
CA ILE A 82 0.20 3.59 -0.12
C ILE A 82 0.33 2.96 1.27
N ASN A 83 1.44 2.28 1.54
CA ASN A 83 1.67 1.62 2.82
C ASN A 83 1.89 2.64 3.95
N HIS A 84 2.56 3.75 3.68
CA HIS A 84 2.81 4.82 4.64
C HIS A 84 1.49 5.47 5.08
N ARG A 85 0.64 5.89 4.13
CA ARG A 85 -0.71 6.42 4.42
C ARG A 85 -1.54 5.51 5.31
N ARG A 86 -1.52 4.20 5.03
CA ARG A 86 -2.28 3.20 5.81
C ARG A 86 -1.79 3.07 7.25
N ARG A 87 -0.51 3.35 7.50
CA ARG A 87 0.13 3.27 8.82
C ARG A 87 0.06 4.56 9.61
N CYS A 88 -0.26 5.69 8.98
CA CYS A 88 -0.38 6.99 9.66
C CYS A 88 -1.66 7.06 10.50
N PRO A 89 -1.56 7.13 11.85
CA PRO A 89 -2.72 7.20 12.74
C PRO A 89 -3.55 8.47 12.52
N GLU A 90 -2.89 9.61 12.29
CA GLU A 90 -3.55 10.91 12.07
C GLU A 90 -4.57 10.89 10.90
N LEU A 91 -4.27 10.14 9.84
CA LEU A 91 -5.20 9.97 8.71
C LEU A 91 -6.34 8.98 9.04
N ARG A 92 -6.08 8.03 9.92
CA ARG A 92 -7.08 7.07 10.42
C ARG A 92 -8.07 7.76 11.36
N ASP A 93 -7.57 8.59 12.27
CA ASP A 93 -8.38 9.28 13.27
C ASP A 93 -9.26 10.36 12.63
N LYS A 94 -8.79 11.06 11.59
CA LYS A 94 -9.64 11.93 10.76
C LYS A 94 -10.84 11.20 10.16
N ARG A 95 -10.64 9.98 9.64
CA ARG A 95 -11.74 9.16 9.10
C ARG A 95 -12.74 8.76 10.18
N ASP A 96 -12.27 8.45 11.38
CA ASP A 96 -13.15 8.06 12.49
C ASP A 96 -13.89 9.28 13.08
N ARG A 97 -13.26 10.47 13.16
CA ARG A 97 -13.93 11.73 13.52
C ARG A 97 -15.05 12.10 12.54
N SER A 98 -14.81 11.98 11.23
CA SER A 98 -15.83 12.28 10.22
C SER A 98 -17.03 11.34 10.30
N ARG A 99 -16.86 10.12 10.83
CA ARG A 99 -17.96 9.15 11.01
C ARG A 99 -18.78 9.37 12.26
N LEU A 100 -18.21 10.01 13.29
CA LEU A 100 -18.91 10.31 14.54
C LEU A 100 -19.71 11.63 14.50
N GLY A 101 -19.50 12.46 13.48
CA GLY A 101 -20.17 13.76 13.32
C GLY A 101 -21.55 13.72 12.63
N ASP A 102 -22.00 12.54 12.20
CA ASP A 102 -23.24 12.34 11.42
C ASP A 102 -24.36 11.65 12.24
N LEU A 103 -24.33 11.80 13.57
CA LEU A 103 -25.35 11.26 14.50
C LEU A 103 -25.91 12.36 15.43
N SER A 104 -25.95 13.60 14.97
CA SER A 104 -26.71 14.68 15.62
C SER A 104 -27.38 15.55 14.57
N ASP A 105 -28.54 15.09 14.11
CA ASP A 105 -29.71 15.93 13.88
C ASP A 105 -30.95 15.14 14.36
#